data_AF-A0A6I4V3H6-F1
#
_entry.id   AF-A0A6I4V3H6-F1
#
_cell.length_a   1.000
_cell.length_b   1.000
_cell.length_c   1.000
_cell.angle_alpha   90.00
_cell.angle_beta   90.00
_cell.angle_gamma   90.00
#
_symmetry.space_group_name_H-M   'P 1'
#
loop_
_entity.id
_entity.type
_entity.pdbx_description
1 polymer ?
#
loop_
_entity_poly.entity_id
_entity_poly.type
_entity_poly.pdbx_seq_one_letter_code
_entity_poly.pdbx_strand_id
1 'polypeptide(L)'
;MKNAALKTACSLAAAAVILFSPVQAQAGSSGGDRRFAVEGAGNLDCASFLDSRKDRGSPEYQRFIGFAEGYLSAANLYEPATFDLSPWHNAAAFDLILSNHCETHGEEKLANVLQRMVSSFRPLRIAEFSPMVEVGSGEYRAIVYETILKRAQAALGQLGYYAGPEDAKYTTDLREGFLKFQRDKQLVETGVPDPATLWTLLNP
;
A
#
# COMPACT_ATOMS: atom_id res chain seq x y z
N MET A 1 -48.38 15.85 -76.30
CA MET A 1 -46.92 15.87 -76.55
C MET A 1 -46.21 16.45 -75.31
N LYS A 2 -45.24 15.69 -74.79
CA LYS A 2 -44.14 16.09 -73.87
C LYS A 2 -44.44 16.36 -72.37
N ASN A 3 -44.07 15.36 -71.57
CA ASN A 3 -43.21 15.38 -70.37
C ASN A 3 -43.14 16.66 -69.51
N ALA A 4 -43.32 16.49 -68.20
CA ALA A 4 -42.22 16.61 -67.23
C ALA A 4 -42.66 16.09 -65.84
N ALA A 5 -42.02 15.02 -65.39
CA ALA A 5 -42.06 14.57 -64.00
C ALA A 5 -41.10 15.45 -63.17
N LEU A 6 -41.61 16.09 -62.13
CA LEU A 6 -40.77 16.77 -61.14
C LEU A 6 -40.66 15.87 -59.91
N LYS A 7 -39.51 15.21 -59.77
CA LYS A 7 -39.15 14.40 -58.60
C LYS A 7 -38.83 15.34 -57.44
N THR A 8 -39.66 15.36 -56.42
CA THR A 8 -39.34 16.02 -55.15
C THR A 8 -38.29 15.19 -54.43
N ALA A 9 -37.04 15.67 -54.43
CA ALA A 9 -35.96 15.10 -53.64
C ALA A 9 -36.21 15.41 -52.15
N CYS A 10 -36.53 14.38 -51.37
CA CYS A 10 -36.57 14.46 -49.92
C CYS A 10 -35.13 14.38 -49.42
N SER A 11 -34.50 15.53 -49.20
CA SER A 11 -33.19 15.59 -48.53
C SER A 11 -33.37 15.25 -47.06
N LEU A 12 -33.10 14.00 -46.68
CA LEU A 12 -32.84 13.64 -45.29
C LEU A 12 -31.53 14.33 -44.86
N ALA A 13 -31.65 15.46 -44.16
CA ALA A 13 -30.55 15.98 -43.37
C ALA A 13 -30.30 15.00 -42.21
N ALA A 14 -29.27 14.17 -42.35
CA ALA A 14 -28.79 13.35 -41.24
C ALA A 14 -28.20 14.29 -40.18
N ALA A 15 -29.00 14.62 -39.17
CA ALA A 15 -28.52 15.31 -37.98
C ALA A 15 -27.52 14.37 -37.28
N ALA A 16 -26.23 14.67 -37.40
CA ALA A 16 -25.19 14.01 -36.63
C ALA A 16 -25.42 14.35 -35.15
N VAL A 17 -26.08 13.46 -34.41
CA VAL A 17 -26.19 13.52 -32.96
C VAL A 17 -24.78 13.26 -32.42
N ILE A 18 -24.08 14.33 -32.06
CA ILE A 18 -22.87 14.25 -31.26
C ILE A 18 -23.32 13.74 -29.90
N LEU A 19 -23.21 12.43 -29.70
CA LEU A 19 -23.36 11.80 -28.39
C LEU A 19 -22.23 12.32 -27.50
N PHE A 20 -22.49 13.41 -26.78
CA PHE A 20 -21.68 13.80 -25.64
C PHE A 20 -21.85 12.72 -24.58
N SER A 21 -20.96 11.72 -24.59
CA SER A 21 -20.81 10.83 -23.45
C SER A 21 -20.42 11.70 -22.25
N PRO A 22 -21.24 11.77 -21.18
CA PRO A 22 -20.90 12.57 -20.03
C PRO A 22 -19.58 12.05 -19.44
N VAL A 23 -18.63 12.94 -19.22
CA VAL A 23 -17.41 12.62 -18.45
C VAL A 23 -17.88 12.23 -17.05
N GLN A 24 -17.80 10.94 -16.74
CA GLN A 24 -18.19 10.45 -15.41
C GLN A 24 -17.07 10.76 -14.42
N ALA A 25 -17.39 11.52 -13.38
CA ALA A 25 -16.48 11.70 -12.25
C ALA A 25 -16.30 10.36 -11.53
N GLN A 26 -15.05 9.96 -11.28
CA GLN A 26 -14.75 8.78 -10.49
C GLN A 26 -14.81 9.13 -9.01
N ALA A 27 -15.59 8.34 -8.26
CA ALA A 27 -15.74 8.49 -6.83
C ALA A 27 -15.20 7.25 -6.11
N GLY A 28 -14.42 7.47 -5.06
CA GLY A 28 -14.20 6.46 -4.04
C GLY A 28 -15.44 6.34 -3.15
N SER A 29 -15.63 5.16 -2.57
CA SER A 29 -16.64 4.91 -1.55
C SER A 29 -15.96 4.41 -0.28
N SER A 30 -16.36 4.95 0.87
CA SER A 30 -16.03 4.42 2.19
C SER A 30 -17.34 4.21 2.95
N GLY A 31 -17.33 3.27 3.92
CA GLY A 31 -18.55 2.74 4.56
C GLY A 31 -19.68 3.77 4.78
N GLY A 32 -20.90 3.39 4.36
CA GLY A 32 -22.06 4.28 4.25
C GLY A 32 -22.21 4.88 2.85
N ASP A 33 -22.98 5.99 2.73
CA ASP A 33 -23.22 6.71 1.47
C ASP A 33 -22.16 7.78 1.15
N ARG A 34 -21.03 7.77 1.87
CA ARG A 34 -19.99 8.80 1.70
C ARG A 34 -19.24 8.59 0.39
N ARG A 35 -19.37 9.56 -0.51
CA ARG A 35 -18.61 9.65 -1.76
C ARG A 35 -17.54 10.72 -1.66
N PHE A 36 -16.38 10.46 -2.26
CA PHE A 36 -15.28 11.42 -2.33
C PHE A 36 -14.56 11.32 -3.68
N ALA A 37 -13.95 12.42 -4.11
CA ALA A 37 -13.12 12.44 -5.30
C ALA A 37 -11.79 11.75 -5.02
N VAL A 38 -11.36 10.89 -5.94
CA VAL A 38 -10.00 10.36 -5.99
C VAL A 38 -9.28 11.09 -7.12
N GLU A 39 -8.03 11.47 -6.88
CA GLU A 39 -7.22 12.21 -7.85
C GLU A 39 -5.90 11.47 -8.13
N GLY A 40 -5.24 11.81 -9.24
CA GLY A 40 -3.93 11.25 -9.59
C GLY A 40 -3.94 9.74 -9.79
N ALA A 41 -2.87 9.06 -9.34
CA ALA A 41 -2.68 7.62 -9.54
C ALA A 41 -3.74 6.76 -8.84
N GLY A 42 -4.47 7.29 -7.85
CA GLY A 42 -5.57 6.57 -7.21
C GLY A 42 -6.69 6.13 -8.17
N ASN A 43 -6.87 6.85 -9.28
CA ASN A 43 -7.85 6.54 -10.33
C ASN A 43 -7.36 5.54 -11.39
N LEU A 44 -6.06 5.25 -11.40
CA LEU A 44 -5.49 4.24 -12.26
C LEU A 44 -5.76 2.85 -11.67
N ASP A 45 -5.75 1.85 -12.53
CA ASP A 45 -6.02 0.47 -12.15
C ASP A 45 -4.75 -0.32 -11.84
N CYS A 46 -4.96 -1.49 -11.25
CA CYS A 46 -3.92 -2.45 -10.91
C CYS A 46 -3.11 -2.91 -12.13
N ALA A 47 -3.73 -3.07 -13.30
CA ALA A 47 -3.03 -3.41 -14.53
C ALA A 47 -2.02 -2.32 -14.93
N SER A 48 -2.41 -1.04 -14.81
CA SER A 48 -1.53 0.11 -15.05
C SER A 48 -0.37 0.15 -14.05
N PHE A 49 -0.62 -0.18 -12.78
CA PHE A 49 0.44 -0.31 -11.79
C PHE A 49 1.44 -1.42 -12.19
N LEU A 50 0.95 -2.62 -12.51
CA LEU A 50 1.80 -3.75 -12.93
C LEU A 50 2.62 -3.44 -14.19
N ASP A 51 2.05 -2.69 -15.13
CA ASP A 51 2.78 -2.23 -16.31
C ASP A 51 3.90 -1.25 -15.95
N SER A 52 3.61 -0.24 -15.12
CA SER A 52 4.61 0.72 -14.64
C SER A 52 5.76 0.04 -13.88
N ARG A 53 5.46 -1.03 -13.14
CA ARG A 53 6.41 -1.79 -12.33
C ARG A 53 7.51 -2.48 -13.16
N LYS A 54 7.31 -2.66 -14.47
CA LYS A 54 8.34 -3.20 -15.38
C LYS A 54 9.57 -2.29 -15.43
N ASP A 55 9.41 -1.00 -15.16
CA ASP A 55 10.50 -0.05 -14.94
C ASP A 55 10.28 0.71 -13.63
N ARG A 56 10.88 0.21 -12.54
CA ARG A 56 10.80 0.83 -11.21
C ARG A 56 11.51 2.18 -11.10
N GLY A 57 12.28 2.58 -12.12
CA GLY A 57 12.89 3.91 -12.22
C GLY A 57 11.96 4.94 -12.88
N SER A 58 10.87 4.50 -13.52
CA SER A 58 10.00 5.37 -14.30
C SER A 58 9.23 6.38 -13.42
N PRO A 59 8.99 7.61 -13.91
CA PRO A 59 8.11 8.57 -13.25
C PRO A 59 6.71 8.02 -12.98
N GLU A 60 6.22 7.14 -13.86
CA GLU A 60 4.92 6.48 -13.74
C GLU A 60 4.89 5.59 -12.50
N TYR A 61 5.87 4.70 -12.35
CA TYR A 61 5.99 3.84 -11.15
C TYR A 61 6.12 4.68 -9.88
N GLN A 62 6.96 5.71 -9.90
CA GLN A 62 7.14 6.61 -8.75
C GLN A 62 5.84 7.34 -8.38
N ARG A 63 4.98 7.64 -9.36
CA ARG A 63 3.65 8.21 -9.10
C ARG A 63 2.72 7.22 -8.38
N PHE A 64 2.74 5.94 -8.74
CA PHE A 64 1.95 4.91 -8.05
C PHE A 64 2.40 4.74 -6.60
N ILE A 65 3.70 4.55 -6.40
CA ILE A 65 4.26 4.35 -5.06
C ILE A 65 4.11 5.60 -4.20
N GLY A 66 4.42 6.78 -4.74
CA GLY A 66 4.25 8.05 -4.01
C GLY A 66 2.79 8.33 -3.65
N PHE A 67 1.83 7.93 -4.50
CA PHE A 67 0.42 8.00 -4.14
C PHE A 67 0.08 7.05 -2.98
N ALA A 68 0.59 5.82 -2.99
CA ALA A 68 0.38 4.87 -1.90
C ALA A 68 0.96 5.37 -0.56
N GLU A 69 2.19 5.87 -0.57
CA GLU A 69 2.84 6.47 0.59
C GLU A 69 2.06 7.67 1.11
N GLY A 70 1.65 8.59 0.22
CA GLY A 70 0.85 9.75 0.57
C GLY A 70 -0.52 9.39 1.14
N TYR A 71 -1.20 8.39 0.56
CA TYR A 71 -2.50 7.92 1.02
C TYR A 71 -2.42 7.34 2.44
N LEU A 72 -1.43 6.48 2.71
CA LEU A 72 -1.24 5.87 4.03
C LEU A 72 -0.75 6.89 5.07
N SER A 73 0.09 7.84 4.67
CA SER A 73 0.50 8.96 5.53
C SER A 73 -0.70 9.83 5.91
N ALA A 74 -1.58 10.16 4.95
CA ALA A 74 -2.83 10.87 5.25
C ALA A 74 -3.76 10.05 6.15
N ALA A 75 -3.80 8.72 5.98
CA ALA A 75 -4.59 7.85 6.84
C ALA A 75 -4.16 7.94 8.32
N ASN A 76 -2.88 8.18 8.63
CA ASN A 76 -2.45 8.43 10.02
C ASN A 76 -3.20 9.61 10.66
N LEU A 77 -3.52 10.65 9.88
CA LEU A 77 -4.25 11.82 10.38
C LEU A 77 -5.75 11.56 10.57
N TYR A 78 -6.36 10.77 9.68
CA TYR A 78 -7.82 10.63 9.62
C TYR A 78 -8.35 9.37 10.30
N GLU A 79 -7.51 8.36 10.53
CA GLU A 79 -7.89 7.13 11.20
C GLU A 79 -7.88 7.30 12.74
N PRO A 80 -8.98 6.99 13.43
CA PRO A 80 -9.05 7.10 14.89
C PRO A 80 -7.95 6.31 15.61
N ALA A 81 -7.34 6.94 16.63
CA ALA A 81 -6.29 6.35 17.44
C ALA A 81 -5.16 5.75 16.59
N THR A 82 -4.59 6.56 15.70
CA THR A 82 -3.50 6.17 14.79
C THR A 82 -2.40 7.21 14.86
N PHE A 83 -1.22 6.79 15.29
CA PHE A 83 0.02 7.56 15.15
C PHE A 83 0.75 7.15 13.88
N ASP A 84 0.88 5.84 13.66
CA ASP A 84 1.47 5.28 12.44
C ASP A 84 0.77 3.97 12.05
N LEU A 85 0.16 3.97 10.88
CA LEU A 85 -0.58 2.86 10.30
C LEU A 85 0.34 1.84 9.62
N SER A 86 1.51 2.26 9.17
CA SER A 86 2.46 1.42 8.42
C SER A 86 3.87 1.48 9.01
N PRO A 87 4.06 1.20 10.30
CA PRO A 87 5.25 1.60 11.09
C PRO A 87 6.57 0.90 10.74
N TRP A 88 6.57 -0.09 9.84
CA TRP A 88 7.77 -0.75 9.33
C TRP A 88 7.75 -0.97 7.82
N HIS A 89 6.72 -0.44 7.13
CA HIS A 89 6.61 -0.56 5.68
C HIS A 89 7.40 0.56 5.00
N ASN A 90 7.90 0.29 3.81
CA ASN A 90 8.57 1.25 2.94
C ASN A 90 8.06 1.11 1.50
N ALA A 91 8.56 1.94 0.58
CA ALA A 91 8.24 1.86 -0.85
C ALA A 91 8.31 0.45 -1.43
N ALA A 92 9.34 -0.34 -1.07
CA ALA A 92 9.51 -1.71 -1.57
C ALA A 92 8.47 -2.68 -0.99
N ALA A 93 8.08 -2.50 0.28
CA ALA A 93 7.00 -3.27 0.88
C ALA A 93 5.66 -2.94 0.23
N PHE A 94 5.37 -1.65 -0.01
CA PHE A 94 4.14 -1.26 -0.73
C PHE A 94 4.13 -1.78 -2.16
N ASP A 95 5.25 -1.72 -2.89
CA ASP A 95 5.38 -2.34 -4.20
C ASP A 95 5.00 -3.82 -4.18
N LEU A 96 5.54 -4.59 -3.24
CA LEU A 96 5.28 -6.02 -3.11
C LEU A 96 3.79 -6.31 -2.79
N ILE A 97 3.23 -5.60 -1.80
CA ILE A 97 1.84 -5.79 -1.37
C ILE A 97 0.87 -5.45 -2.51
N LEU A 98 1.10 -4.31 -3.16
CA LEU A 98 0.31 -3.90 -4.31
C LEU A 98 0.45 -4.89 -5.46
N SER A 99 1.66 -5.37 -5.76
CA SER A 99 1.86 -6.30 -6.88
C SER A 99 1.14 -7.62 -6.65
N ASN A 100 1.26 -8.17 -5.43
CA ASN A 100 0.61 -9.43 -5.07
C ASN A 100 -0.92 -9.32 -5.18
N HIS A 101 -1.51 -8.21 -4.75
CA HIS A 101 -2.95 -7.98 -4.93
C HIS A 101 -3.33 -7.82 -6.41
N CYS A 102 -2.59 -6.96 -7.12
CA CYS A 102 -2.92 -6.55 -8.48
C CYS A 102 -2.75 -7.66 -9.52
N GLU A 103 -1.89 -8.66 -9.29
CA GLU A 103 -1.70 -9.82 -10.17
C GLU A 103 -3.00 -10.57 -10.48
N THR A 104 -3.98 -10.51 -9.57
CA THR A 104 -5.28 -11.18 -9.73
C THR A 104 -6.47 -10.21 -9.84
N HIS A 105 -6.23 -8.89 -9.76
CA HIS A 105 -7.27 -7.84 -9.68
C HIS A 105 -7.01 -6.67 -10.62
N GLY A 106 -6.66 -6.94 -11.88
CA GLY A 106 -6.16 -5.94 -12.84
C GLY A 106 -7.05 -4.69 -13.05
N GLU A 107 -8.38 -4.82 -13.00
CA GLU A 107 -9.31 -3.70 -13.24
C GLU A 107 -9.53 -2.81 -12.00
N GLU A 108 -9.04 -3.23 -10.84
CA GLU A 108 -9.32 -2.54 -9.60
C GLU A 108 -8.53 -1.24 -9.46
N LYS A 109 -9.21 -0.19 -8.98
CA LYS A 109 -8.58 1.12 -8.75
C LYS A 109 -7.62 1.08 -7.57
N LEU A 110 -6.46 1.71 -7.74
CA LEU A 110 -5.42 1.79 -6.73
C LEU A 110 -5.95 2.33 -5.38
N ALA A 111 -6.80 3.36 -5.41
CA ALA A 111 -7.38 3.92 -4.19
C ALA A 111 -8.25 2.91 -3.40
N ASN A 112 -8.94 1.99 -4.08
CA ASN A 112 -9.75 0.95 -3.41
C ASN A 112 -8.85 -0.09 -2.73
N VAL A 113 -7.74 -0.45 -3.38
CA VAL A 113 -6.72 -1.34 -2.79
C VAL A 113 -6.14 -0.69 -1.55
N LEU A 114 -5.75 0.58 -1.62
CA LEU A 114 -5.18 1.33 -0.49
C LEU A 114 -6.19 1.51 0.65
N GLN A 115 -7.46 1.77 0.36
CA GLN A 115 -8.51 1.83 1.39
C GLN A 115 -8.66 0.50 2.15
N ARG A 116 -8.54 -0.63 1.44
CA ARG A 116 -8.50 -1.94 2.10
C ARG A 116 -7.23 -2.14 2.90
N MET A 117 -6.08 -1.72 2.39
CA MET A 117 -4.83 -1.74 3.16
C MET A 117 -4.98 -0.96 4.46
N VAL A 118 -5.60 0.22 4.43
CA VAL A 118 -5.87 0.99 5.67
C VAL A 118 -6.67 0.15 6.66
N SER A 119 -7.74 -0.49 6.20
CA SER A 119 -8.57 -1.33 7.07
C SER A 119 -7.81 -2.53 7.62
N SER A 120 -6.97 -3.18 6.80
CA SER A 120 -6.16 -4.34 7.17
C SER A 120 -4.99 -3.98 8.09
N PHE A 121 -4.45 -2.77 8.00
CA PHE A 121 -3.33 -2.31 8.83
C PHE A 121 -3.77 -1.75 10.17
N ARG A 122 -5.06 -1.41 10.34
CA ARG A 122 -5.58 -0.91 11.62
C ARG A 122 -5.17 -1.77 12.83
N PRO A 123 -5.25 -3.11 12.84
CA PRO A 123 -4.81 -3.91 13.99
C PRO A 123 -3.31 -3.83 14.27
N LEU A 124 -2.50 -3.52 13.24
CA LEU A 124 -1.03 -3.47 13.30
C LEU A 124 -0.50 -2.07 13.65
N ARG A 125 -1.33 -1.04 13.59
CA ARG A 125 -0.93 0.35 13.80
C ARG A 125 -0.28 0.60 15.15
N ILE A 126 0.52 1.65 15.23
CA ILE A 126 0.88 2.30 16.49
C ILE A 126 -0.20 3.33 16.76
N ALA A 127 -0.88 3.23 17.90
CA ALA A 127 -2.02 4.10 18.21
C ALA A 127 -1.62 5.45 18.81
N GLU A 128 -0.48 5.49 19.49
CA GLU A 128 0.03 6.66 20.21
C GLU A 128 1.49 6.93 19.83
N PHE A 129 1.99 8.13 20.12
CA PHE A 129 3.39 8.46 19.84
C PHE A 129 4.33 7.42 20.45
N SER A 130 5.26 6.94 19.63
CA SER A 130 6.35 6.07 20.06
C SER A 130 7.66 6.71 19.60
N PRO A 131 8.69 6.83 20.46
CA PRO A 131 10.00 7.25 20.01
C PRO A 131 10.62 6.15 19.13
N MET A 132 11.55 6.59 18.27
CA MET A 132 12.37 5.72 17.43
C MET A 132 13.66 5.36 18.15
N VAL A 133 14.10 4.12 17.98
CA VAL A 133 15.36 3.59 18.48
C VAL A 133 16.17 3.02 17.33
N GLU A 134 17.48 3.26 17.37
CA GLU A 134 18.43 2.59 16.49
C GLU A 134 18.82 1.25 17.10
N VAL A 135 18.81 0.21 16.28
CA VAL A 135 19.18 -1.16 16.65
C VAL A 135 20.23 -1.70 15.69
N GLY A 136 21.13 -2.51 16.20
CA GLY A 136 22.28 -3.01 15.43
C GLY A 136 23.43 -2.02 15.35
N SER A 137 24.36 -2.27 14.43
CA SER A 137 25.51 -1.42 14.15
C SER A 137 26.16 -1.78 12.80
N GLY A 138 26.90 -0.84 12.21
CA GLY A 138 27.64 -1.07 10.97
C GLY A 138 26.73 -1.39 9.78
N GLU A 139 26.99 -2.52 9.11
CA GLU A 139 26.22 -2.99 7.95
C GLU A 139 24.76 -3.28 8.29
N TYR A 140 24.51 -3.89 9.45
CA TYR A 140 23.18 -4.26 9.89
C TYR A 140 22.70 -3.32 10.99
N ARG A 141 21.99 -2.28 10.55
CA ARG A 141 21.30 -1.31 11.40
C ARG A 141 19.86 -1.11 10.95
N ALA A 142 18.96 -0.91 11.91
CA ALA A 142 17.59 -0.52 11.63
C ALA A 142 17.17 0.59 12.59
N ILE A 143 16.22 1.43 12.15
CA ILE A 143 15.57 2.43 13.00
C ILE A 143 14.10 2.03 13.07
N VAL A 144 13.63 1.71 14.27
CA VAL A 144 12.27 1.22 14.51
C VAL A 144 11.66 1.92 15.71
N TYR A 145 10.34 1.97 15.78
CA TYR A 145 9.68 2.48 16.98
C TYR A 145 9.90 1.53 18.17
N GLU A 146 10.02 2.08 19.38
CA GLU A 146 10.06 1.28 20.62
C GLU A 146 8.87 0.30 20.70
N THR A 147 7.68 0.75 20.31
CA THR A 147 6.48 -0.10 20.28
C THR A 147 6.66 -1.32 19.38
N ILE A 148 7.32 -1.17 18.23
CA ILE A 148 7.59 -2.28 17.31
C ILE A 148 8.65 -3.21 17.87
N LEU A 149 9.69 -2.66 18.51
CA LEU A 149 10.72 -3.48 19.15
C LEU A 149 10.15 -4.33 20.29
N LYS A 150 9.22 -3.79 21.11
CA LYS A 150 8.51 -4.57 22.14
C LYS A 150 7.66 -5.67 21.55
N ARG A 151 6.90 -5.39 20.49
CA ARG A 151 6.11 -6.41 19.78
C ARG A 151 7.00 -7.51 19.22
N ALA A 152 8.16 -7.15 18.68
CA ALA A 152 9.14 -8.13 18.20
C ALA A 152 9.72 -8.97 19.35
N GLN A 153 10.08 -8.36 20.49
CA GLN A 153 10.51 -9.09 21.69
C GLN A 153 9.44 -10.09 22.15
N ALA A 154 8.17 -9.67 22.21
CA ALA A 154 7.04 -10.52 22.59
C ALA A 154 6.85 -11.69 21.62
N ALA A 155 6.86 -11.42 20.32
CA ALA A 155 6.69 -12.43 19.28
C ALA A 155 7.83 -13.45 19.27
N LEU A 156 9.09 -12.99 19.36
CA LEU A 156 10.25 -13.88 19.51
C LEU A 156 10.15 -14.71 20.79
N GLY A 157 9.63 -14.14 21.88
CA GLY A 157 9.37 -14.84 23.12
C GLY A 157 8.36 -15.97 22.98
N GLN A 158 7.22 -15.69 22.36
CA GLN A 158 6.18 -16.69 22.08
C GLN A 158 6.69 -17.83 21.19
N LEU A 159 7.59 -17.53 20.26
CA LEU A 159 8.21 -18.51 19.36
C LEU A 159 9.42 -19.24 19.98
N GLY A 160 9.85 -18.88 21.19
CA GLY A 160 10.99 -19.50 21.87
C GLY A 160 12.37 -19.05 21.37
N TYR A 161 12.44 -17.93 20.65
CA TYR A 161 13.69 -17.32 20.19
C TYR A 161 14.30 -16.33 21.17
N TYR A 162 13.53 -15.82 22.13
CA TYR A 162 13.98 -14.82 23.10
C TYR A 162 13.38 -15.07 24.49
N ALA A 163 14.14 -14.85 25.56
CA ALA A 163 13.69 -15.05 26.94
C ALA A 163 13.86 -13.81 27.83
N GLY A 164 14.28 -12.69 27.26
CA GLY A 164 14.45 -11.43 27.98
C GLY A 164 13.17 -10.60 28.06
N PRO A 165 13.24 -9.40 28.68
CA PRO A 165 12.07 -8.54 28.87
C PRO A 165 11.64 -7.84 27.57
N GLU A 166 10.35 -7.49 27.50
CA GLU A 166 9.75 -6.67 26.42
C GLU A 166 9.92 -5.17 26.69
N ASP A 167 11.15 -4.71 26.93
CA ASP A 167 11.47 -3.36 27.40
C ASP A 167 12.01 -2.42 26.31
N ALA A 168 11.92 -2.79 25.03
CA ALA A 168 12.48 -2.08 23.88
C ALA A 168 14.01 -1.87 23.92
N LYS A 169 14.76 -2.66 24.70
CA LYS A 169 16.22 -2.59 24.66
C LYS A 169 16.81 -3.60 23.70
N TYR A 170 17.65 -3.11 22.80
CA TYR A 170 18.42 -3.95 21.91
C TYR A 170 19.66 -4.51 22.63
N THR A 171 19.55 -5.76 23.06
CA THR A 171 20.59 -6.50 23.80
C THR A 171 21.23 -7.56 22.92
N THR A 172 22.39 -8.08 23.35
CA THR A 172 23.04 -9.23 22.67
C THR A 172 22.08 -10.42 22.55
N ASP A 173 21.35 -10.75 23.62
CA ASP A 173 20.39 -11.86 23.61
C ASP A 173 19.25 -11.64 22.62
N LEU A 174 18.77 -10.40 22.49
CA LEU A 174 17.74 -10.07 21.50
C LEU A 174 18.27 -10.21 20.07
N ARG A 175 19.51 -9.76 19.81
CA ARG A 175 20.17 -9.95 18.51
C ARG A 175 20.30 -11.43 18.15
N GLU A 176 20.74 -12.27 19.09
CA GLU A 176 20.83 -13.72 18.86
C GLU A 176 19.45 -14.34 18.59
N GLY A 177 18.40 -13.85 19.28
CA GLY A 177 17.02 -14.23 18.99
C GLY A 177 16.59 -13.91 17.57
N PHE A 178 16.91 -12.70 17.07
CA PHE A 178 16.65 -12.33 15.68
C PHE A 178 17.43 -13.21 14.69
N LEU A 179 18.74 -13.44 14.93
CA LEU A 179 19.56 -14.28 14.05
C LEU A 179 18.99 -15.70 13.95
N LYS A 180 18.60 -16.29 15.08
CA LYS A 180 18.02 -17.63 15.11
C LYS A 180 16.67 -17.67 14.38
N PHE A 181 15.80 -16.69 14.61
CA PHE A 181 14.54 -16.57 13.89
C PHE A 181 14.75 -16.42 12.38
N GLN A 182 15.62 -15.51 11.96
CA GLN A 182 15.92 -15.23 10.56
C GLN A 182 16.46 -16.49 9.86
N ARG A 183 17.40 -17.20 10.47
CA ARG A 183 17.92 -18.48 9.95
C ARG A 183 16.81 -19.50 9.77
N ASP A 184 15.97 -19.69 10.78
CA ASP A 184 14.87 -20.66 10.75
C ASP A 184 13.81 -20.30 9.70
N LYS A 185 13.64 -19.01 9.40
CA LYS A 185 12.75 -18.49 8.35
C LYS A 185 13.43 -18.29 6.99
N GLN A 186 14.69 -18.71 6.84
CA GLN A 186 15.47 -18.57 5.61
C GLN A 186 15.58 -17.11 5.12
N LEU A 187 15.61 -16.17 6.06
CA LEU A 187 15.89 -14.75 5.82
C LEU A 187 17.40 -14.49 5.89
N VAL A 188 17.81 -13.31 5.42
CA VAL A 188 19.18 -12.84 5.66
C VAL A 188 19.39 -12.65 7.17
N GLU A 189 20.44 -13.23 7.71
CA GLU A 189 20.77 -13.19 9.14
C GLU A 189 21.38 -11.83 9.55
N THR A 190 20.56 -10.77 9.50
CA THR A 190 20.98 -9.39 9.83
C THR A 190 21.07 -9.15 11.35
N GLY A 191 20.37 -9.95 12.15
CA GLY A 191 20.27 -9.80 13.61
C GLY A 191 19.46 -8.58 14.07
N VAL A 192 18.82 -7.85 13.14
CA VAL A 192 18.00 -6.68 13.42
C VAL A 192 16.55 -6.87 12.92
N PRO A 193 15.56 -6.16 13.47
CA PRO A 193 14.18 -6.12 12.97
C PRO A 193 14.08 -5.30 11.67
N ASP A 194 14.74 -5.76 10.60
CA ASP A 194 14.56 -5.19 9.27
C ASP A 194 13.13 -5.45 8.72
N PRO A 195 12.70 -4.76 7.64
CA PRO A 195 11.35 -4.91 7.13
C PRO A 195 10.94 -6.35 6.78
N ALA A 196 11.86 -7.18 6.25
CA ALA A 196 11.56 -8.57 5.91
C ALA A 196 11.36 -9.43 7.17
N THR A 197 12.18 -9.18 8.19
CA THR A 197 12.09 -9.81 9.50
C THR A 197 10.78 -9.44 10.18
N LEU A 198 10.43 -8.15 10.23
CA LEU A 198 9.19 -7.68 10.85
C LEU A 198 7.94 -8.17 10.12
N TRP A 199 7.97 -8.23 8.79
CA TRP A 199 6.89 -8.82 8.00
C TRP A 199 6.66 -10.29 8.38
N THR A 200 7.73 -11.07 8.46
CA THR A 200 7.64 -12.50 8.77
C THR A 200 7.30 -12.78 10.24
N LEU A 201 7.71 -11.89 11.15
CA LEU A 201 7.55 -12.06 12.59
C LEU A 201 6.20 -11.56 13.12
N LEU A 202 5.71 -10.44 12.60
CA LEU A 202 4.56 -9.72 13.15
C LEU A 202 3.29 -9.80 12.28
N ASN A 203 3.38 -10.36 11.08
CA ASN A 203 2.23 -10.58 10.22
C ASN A 203 1.80 -12.06 10.29
N PRO A 204 0.57 -12.38 10.74
CA PRO A 204 0.08 -13.75 10.84
C PRO A 204 -0.20 -14.41 9.48
#